data_AF-A0AAJ3L9M0-F1
#
_entry.id   AF-A0AAJ3L9M0-F1
#
_cell.length_a   1.000
_cell.length_b   1.000
_cell.length_c   1.000
_cell.angle_alpha   90.00
_cell.angle_beta   90.00
_cell.angle_gamma   90.00
#
_symmetry.space_group_name_H-M   'P 1'
#
loop_
_entity.id
_entity.type
_entity.pdbx_description
1 polymer ?
#
loop_
_entity_poly.entity_id
_entity_poly.type
_entity_poly.pdbx_seq_one_letter_code
_entity_poly.pdbx_strand_id
1 'polypeptide(L)'
;MKFLKAAWDNRKEKKTWAGLNDWALAFIGAPSFLVGSFYLWVVTTTTPDLLVLTRNHGLPLKAILAFVFLGGLAVSAWFFLNVARRCSELLYERNFK
;
A
#
# COMPACT_ATOMS: atom_id res chain seq x y z
N MET A 1 -32.01 -3.71 8.51
CA MET A 1 -31.28 -2.42 8.69
C MET A 1 -30.51 -2.29 10.02
N LYS A 2 -30.97 -2.86 11.15
CA LYS A 2 -30.23 -2.79 12.44
C LYS A 2 -28.85 -3.47 12.40
N PHE A 3 -28.69 -4.59 11.71
CA PHE A 3 -27.40 -5.30 11.60
C PHE A 3 -26.34 -4.50 10.80
N LEU A 4 -26.75 -3.80 9.74
CA LEU A 4 -25.85 -2.95 8.97
C LEU A 4 -25.40 -1.72 9.77
N LYS A 5 -26.28 -1.17 10.62
CA LYS A 5 -25.95 -0.05 11.52
C LYS A 5 -25.02 -0.50 12.66
N ALA A 6 -25.25 -1.68 13.24
CA ALA A 6 -24.35 -2.27 14.24
C ALA A 6 -22.97 -2.61 13.67
N ALA A 7 -22.89 -3.13 12.43
CA ALA A 7 -21.61 -3.34 11.75
C ALA A 7 -20.88 -2.03 11.40
N TRP A 8 -21.62 -0.91 11.28
CA TRP A 8 -21.07 0.43 11.04
C TRP A 8 -20.63 1.11 12.34
N ASP A 9 -21.40 1.02 13.42
CA ASP A 9 -21.02 1.57 14.74
C ASP A 9 -19.87 0.77 15.38
N ASN A 10 -19.81 -0.56 15.20
CA ASN A 10 -18.65 -1.37 15.58
C ASN A 10 -17.39 -1.07 14.75
N ARG A 11 -17.47 -0.30 13.64
CA ARG A 11 -16.26 0.24 12.99
C ARG A 11 -15.62 1.38 13.78
N LYS A 12 -16.37 2.11 14.61
CA LYS A 12 -15.81 3.17 15.46
C LYS A 12 -14.97 2.59 16.60
N GLU A 13 -15.29 1.37 17.01
CA GLU A 13 -14.54 0.56 17.97
C GLU A 13 -13.44 -0.31 17.32
N LYS A 14 -13.07 -0.04 16.05
CA LYS A 14 -11.86 -0.64 15.47
C LYS A 14 -10.69 -0.22 16.33
N LYS A 15 -10.15 -1.16 17.13
CA LYS A 15 -8.85 -1.09 17.81
C LYS A 15 -7.93 -0.15 17.05
N THR A 16 -7.94 1.11 17.46
CA THR A 16 -7.34 2.18 16.69
C THR A 16 -5.84 1.89 16.72
N TRP A 17 -5.14 2.03 15.60
CA TRP A 17 -3.68 1.89 15.57
C TRP A 17 -2.98 2.72 16.67
N ALA A 18 -3.65 3.75 17.19
CA ALA A 18 -3.28 4.53 18.38
C ALA A 18 -3.18 3.74 19.71
N GLY A 19 -3.86 2.60 19.83
CA GLY A 19 -3.82 1.74 21.01
C GLY A 19 -2.68 0.70 20.99
N LEU A 20 -1.94 0.58 19.88
CA LEU A 20 -0.76 -0.29 19.81
C LEU A 20 0.44 0.36 20.51
N ASN A 21 1.34 -0.47 21.05
CA ASN A 21 2.64 -0.01 21.56
C ASN A 21 3.54 0.45 20.40
N ASP A 22 4.45 1.38 20.65
CA ASP A 22 5.30 2.01 19.63
C ASP A 22 6.21 1.00 18.93
N TRP A 23 6.70 0.00 19.69
CA TRP A 23 7.44 -1.12 19.11
C TRP A 23 6.58 -1.93 18.13
N ALA A 24 5.30 -2.17 18.43
CA ALA A 24 4.42 -2.90 17.53
C ALA A 24 4.10 -2.09 16.25
N LEU A 25 3.93 -0.77 16.39
CA LEU A 25 3.79 0.16 15.25
C LEU A 25 5.05 0.16 14.37
N ALA A 26 6.25 0.18 14.97
CA ALA A 26 7.50 0.11 14.24
C ALA A 26 7.67 -1.24 13.51
N PHE A 27 7.34 -2.35 14.18
CA PHE A 27 7.40 -3.70 13.59
C PHE A 27 6.41 -3.92 12.45
N ILE A 28 5.31 -3.16 12.38
CA ILE A 28 4.37 -3.23 11.25
C ILE A 28 4.76 -2.21 10.17
N GLY A 29 5.10 -0.99 10.57
CA GLY A 29 5.41 0.12 9.68
C GLY A 29 6.68 -0.11 8.87
N ALA A 30 7.76 -0.59 9.49
CA ALA A 30 9.04 -0.80 8.83
C ALA A 30 8.98 -1.86 7.69
N PRO A 31 8.47 -3.09 7.90
CA PRO A 31 8.34 -4.04 6.79
C PRO A 31 7.31 -3.58 5.76
N SER A 32 6.24 -2.89 6.16
CA SER A 32 5.31 -2.29 5.20
C SER A 32 6.01 -1.26 4.32
N PHE A 33 6.88 -0.43 4.90
CA PHE A 33 7.69 0.54 4.15
C PHE A 33 8.64 -0.16 3.17
N LEU A 34 9.33 -1.22 3.60
CA LEU A 34 10.26 -1.97 2.76
C LEU A 34 9.54 -2.63 1.58
N VAL A 35 8.44 -3.35 1.84
CA VAL A 35 7.65 -4.02 0.79
C VAL A 35 7.04 -2.99 -0.16
N GLY A 36 6.45 -1.93 0.39
CA GLY A 36 5.85 -0.86 -0.41
C GLY A 36 6.87 -0.15 -1.31
N SER A 37 8.04 0.17 -0.77
CA SER A 37 9.12 0.81 -1.52
C SER A 37 9.70 -0.10 -2.59
N PHE A 38 9.86 -1.40 -2.29
CA PHE A 38 10.31 -2.39 -3.27
C PHE A 38 9.33 -2.52 -4.44
N TYR A 39 8.04 -2.66 -4.18
CA TYR A 39 7.04 -2.73 -5.24
C TYR A 39 6.96 -1.43 -6.05
N LEU A 40 7.05 -0.27 -5.39
CA LEU A 40 7.10 1.01 -6.09
C LEU A 40 8.34 1.08 -7.01
N TRP A 41 9.50 0.65 -6.51
CA TRP A 41 10.73 0.61 -7.30
C TRP A 41 10.57 -0.25 -8.54
N VAL A 42 10.10 -1.50 -8.39
CA VAL A 42 9.83 -2.40 -9.51
C VAL A 42 8.88 -1.77 -10.54
N VAL A 43 7.81 -1.11 -10.07
CA VAL A 43 6.87 -0.43 -10.96
C VAL A 43 7.56 0.71 -11.71
N THR A 44 8.31 1.56 -11.01
CA THR A 44 8.96 2.73 -11.61
C THR A 44 10.04 2.37 -12.62
N THR A 45 10.78 1.27 -12.40
CA THR A 45 11.83 0.82 -13.33
C THR A 45 11.29 0.06 -14.52
N THR A 46 10.21 -0.71 -14.35
CA THR A 46 9.71 -1.62 -15.40
C THR A 46 8.67 -0.96 -16.31
N THR A 47 7.92 0.02 -15.80
CA THR A 47 6.87 0.71 -16.59
C THR A 47 7.41 1.40 -17.86
N PRO A 48 8.56 2.11 -17.83
CA PRO A 48 9.12 2.73 -19.03
C PRO A 48 9.43 1.72 -20.14
N ASP A 49 10.07 0.59 -19.78
CA ASP A 49 10.42 -0.46 -20.73
C ASP A 49 9.17 -1.11 -21.34
N LEU A 50 8.15 -1.36 -20.52
CA LEU A 50 6.89 -1.92 -21.01
C LEU A 50 6.18 -0.95 -21.98
N LEU A 51 6.19 0.36 -21.68
CA LEU A 51 5.63 1.38 -22.57
C LEU A 51 6.35 1.42 -23.92
N VAL A 52 7.68 1.39 -23.92
CA VAL A 52 8.49 1.35 -25.15
C VAL A 52 8.18 0.08 -25.96
N LEU A 53 8.11 -1.07 -25.30
CA LEU A 53 7.83 -2.34 -25.96
C LEU A 53 6.43 -2.34 -26.59
N THR A 54 5.43 -1.81 -25.89
CA THR A 54 4.06 -1.70 -26.42
C THR A 54 3.90 -0.69 -27.53
N ARG A 55 4.72 0.38 -27.51
CA ARG A 55 4.75 1.35 -28.61
C ARG A 55 5.29 0.71 -29.89
N ASN A 56 6.32 -0.12 -29.77
CA ASN A 56 7.01 -0.71 -30.92
C ASN A 56 6.30 -1.94 -31.50
N HIS A 57 5.66 -2.75 -30.64
CA HIS A 57 5.06 -4.03 -31.03
C HIS A 57 3.53 -4.08 -30.91
N GLY A 58 2.90 -2.94 -30.57
CA GLY A 58 1.48 -2.87 -30.29
C GLY A 58 1.12 -3.46 -28.93
N LEU A 59 -0.17 -3.72 -28.72
CA LEU A 59 -0.71 -4.15 -27.42
C LEU A 59 -1.18 -5.62 -27.45
N PRO A 60 -0.27 -6.61 -27.54
CA PRO A 60 -0.66 -8.01 -27.51
C PRO A 60 -1.24 -8.38 -26.13
N LEU A 61 -2.02 -9.47 -26.06
CA LEU A 61 -2.62 -9.96 -24.81
C LEU A 61 -1.60 -10.10 -23.66
N LYS A 62 -0.38 -10.55 -23.98
CA LYS A 62 0.72 -10.67 -23.01
C LYS A 62 1.12 -9.31 -22.40
N ALA A 63 1.12 -8.24 -23.19
CA ALA A 63 1.44 -6.91 -22.71
C ALA A 63 0.31 -6.35 -21.83
N ILE A 64 -0.95 -6.63 -22.16
CA ILE A 64 -2.10 -6.28 -21.31
C ILE A 64 -1.96 -6.95 -19.94
N LEU A 65 -1.64 -8.24 -19.90
CA LEU A 65 -1.41 -8.97 -18.65
C LEU A 65 -0.24 -8.38 -17.85
N ALA A 66 0.84 -7.98 -18.52
CA ALA A 66 1.97 -7.32 -17.87
C ALA A 66 1.58 -5.97 -17.26
N PHE A 67 0.78 -5.16 -17.95
CA PHE A 67 0.26 -3.90 -17.40
C PHE A 67 -0.67 -4.13 -16.21
N VAL A 68 -1.56 -5.12 -16.27
CA VAL A 68 -2.44 -5.46 -15.15
C VAL A 68 -1.63 -5.91 -13.95
N PHE A 69 -0.59 -6.73 -14.16
CA PHE A 69 0.32 -7.16 -13.10
C PHE A 69 1.08 -5.98 -12.48
N LEU A 70 1.67 -5.10 -13.29
CA LEU A 70 2.34 -3.89 -12.81
C LEU A 70 1.38 -2.94 -12.10
N GLY A 71 0.17 -2.78 -12.60
CA GLY A 71 -0.89 -2.00 -11.93
C GLY A 71 -1.24 -2.60 -10.57
N GLY A 72 -1.35 -3.92 -10.47
CA GLY A 72 -1.56 -4.62 -9.20
C GLY A 72 -0.41 -4.40 -8.19
N LEU A 73 0.84 -4.41 -8.67
CA LEU A 73 2.00 -4.07 -7.85
C LEU A 73 1.97 -2.61 -7.41
N ALA A 74 1.59 -1.67 -8.28
CA ALA A 74 1.49 -0.25 -7.96
C ALA A 74 0.43 0.01 -6.87
N VAL A 75 -0.74 -0.62 -6.98
CA VAL A 75 -1.80 -0.55 -5.96
C VAL A 75 -1.32 -1.17 -4.64
N SER A 76 -0.62 -2.30 -4.71
CA SER A 76 -0.06 -2.95 -3.52
C SER A 76 1.00 -2.07 -2.85
N ALA A 77 1.91 -1.48 -3.63
CA ALA A 77 2.90 -0.52 -3.16
C ALA A 77 2.23 0.65 -2.44
N TRP A 78 1.23 1.24 -3.07
CA TRP A 78 0.45 2.35 -2.51
C TRP A 78 -0.20 1.98 -1.17
N PHE A 79 -0.80 0.79 -1.07
CA PHE A 79 -1.40 0.33 0.17
C PHE A 79 -0.36 0.22 1.30
N PHE A 80 0.75 -0.49 1.07
CA PHE A 80 1.78 -0.69 2.08
C PHE A 80 2.46 0.62 2.50
N LEU A 81 2.70 1.54 1.56
CA LEU A 81 3.27 2.86 1.88
C LEU A 81 2.30 3.71 2.71
N ASN A 82 0.99 3.63 2.49
CA ASN A 82 0.02 4.32 3.35
C ASN A 82 -0.03 3.72 4.76
N VAL A 83 0.08 2.40 4.90
CA VAL A 83 0.20 1.74 6.21
C VAL A 83 1.46 2.23 6.93
N ALA A 84 2.60 2.23 6.25
CA ALA A 84 3.86 2.73 6.78
C ALA A 84 3.77 4.20 7.21
N ARG A 85 3.20 5.05 6.35
CA ARG A 85 2.97 6.47 6.63
C ARG A 85 2.12 6.67 7.88
N ARG A 86 1.03 5.90 8.01
CA ARG A 86 0.16 6.00 9.18
C ARG A 86 0.88 5.59 10.46
N CYS A 87 1.71 4.54 10.40
CA CYS A 87 2.52 4.11 11.55
C CYS A 87 3.55 5.19 11.93
N SER A 88 4.23 5.78 10.94
CA SER A 88 5.21 6.85 11.20
C SER A 88 4.57 8.12 11.76
N GLU A 89 3.37 8.50 11.29
CA GLU A 89 2.63 9.64 11.85
C GLU A 89 2.31 9.42 13.33
N LEU A 90 1.81 8.24 13.69
CA LEU A 90 1.49 7.91 15.09
C LEU A 90 2.74 7.86 15.98
N LEU A 91 3.85 7.31 15.49
CA LEU A 91 5.12 7.31 16.21
C LEU A 91 5.66 8.73 16.40
N TYR A 92 5.54 9.56 15.37
CA TYR A 92 5.97 10.96 15.43
C TYR A 92 5.18 11.75 16.46
N GLU A 93 3.85 11.60 16.47
CA GLU A 93 2.96 12.27 17.43
C GLU A 93 3.20 11.86 18.89
N ARG A 94 3.75 10.68 19.15
CA ARG A 94 3.97 10.16 20.52
C ARG A 94 5.37 10.45 21.07
N ASN A 95 6.38 10.44 20.20
CA ASN A 95 7.78 10.53 20.63
C ASN A 95 8.40 11.92 20.40
N PHE A 96 7.88 12.71 19.47
CA PHE A 96 8.53 13.94 19.00
C PHE A 96 7.64 15.19 19.06
N LYS A 97 6.36 15.04 19.40
CA LYS A 97 5.40 16.15 19.57
C LYS A 97 4.94 16.21 21.02
#